data_AF-A0A1U9P0F6-F1
#
_entry.id   AF-A0A1U9P0F6-F1
#
_cell.length_a   1.000
_cell.length_b   1.000
_cell.length_c   1.000
_cell.angle_alpha   90.00
_cell.angle_beta   90.00
_cell.angle_gamma   90.00
#
_symmetry.space_group_name_H-M   'P 1'
#
loop_
_entity.id
_entity.type
_entity.pdbx_description
1 polymer ?
#
loop_
_entity_poly.entity_id
_entity_poly.type
_entity_poly.pdbx_seq_one_letter_code
_entity_poly.pdbx_strand_id
1 'polypeptide(L)'
;MDHLFTVDGYSATPVSPTTLATEGLLERQHLQEWVIAHPQVLGESVLVITSEFDRWADTDGVPARDRLDVLGLDATGRLVVVELKRGIADRDVHLQAITYAALVSRFDLDTLAQAHREFRKGRGENLELDTCRQRLLDHVDGDWSPELLQRPRQVIIAAGFPKQVTHTVVWLSEMNLDIDLIQVGLWKVKEQLIAGFTKVYPTPEVEEFTLAPARIEAKAAAQKLEERSRAQNAVHVIVGAGLIPDGALLRLTPRHGVTEGIREDILAWVGEDRSRASVTWSNNTAKPLTWQADGKPYTPTGLANHIFTSVTGRKADGIQGTTWWDIDTAHVPDTVDPDEWRALAATHLAGLAKQLNGTSKDWTGLHALLNAVPAGRWTTYGDVAAVVNSHAVPVGTHLATCGQCPNAWRVLNAAGRVSPGFRRTDPTRTDSPADVLATEGVRFEGGVAAQEARLTLHELRGMAGG
;
A
#
# COMPACT_ATOMS: atom_id res chain seq x y z
N MET A 1 -1.17 7.19 -25.02
CA MET A 1 0.17 7.12 -25.63
C MET A 1 1.03 7.99 -24.76
N ASP A 2 1.98 7.38 -24.05
CA ASP A 2 2.74 8.09 -23.03
C ASP A 2 3.79 8.98 -23.70
N HIS A 3 3.75 10.28 -23.38
CA HIS A 3 4.72 11.24 -23.88
C HIS A 3 5.81 11.44 -22.84
N LEU A 4 7.01 10.91 -23.12
CA LEU A 4 8.16 11.06 -22.24
C LEU A 4 9.03 12.23 -22.71
N PHE A 5 9.48 13.07 -21.78
CA PHE A 5 10.33 14.22 -22.05
C PHE A 5 11.55 14.24 -21.13
N THR A 6 12.69 14.69 -21.65
CA THR A 6 13.81 15.15 -20.83
C THR A 6 13.64 16.64 -20.56
N VAL A 7 13.78 17.06 -19.30
CA VAL A 7 13.54 18.45 -18.87
C VAL A 7 14.80 19.04 -18.24
N ASP A 8 15.16 20.26 -18.61
CA ASP A 8 16.33 21.01 -18.09
C ASP A 8 15.95 22.35 -17.43
N GLY A 9 14.81 22.36 -16.74
CA GLY A 9 14.25 23.52 -16.06
C GLY A 9 13.20 24.24 -16.91
N TYR A 10 13.59 24.76 -18.08
CA TYR A 10 12.69 25.51 -18.96
C TYR A 10 12.48 24.90 -20.35
N SER A 11 13.28 23.93 -20.77
CA SER A 11 13.04 23.18 -22.01
C SER A 11 12.61 21.74 -21.73
N ALA A 12 11.75 21.22 -22.61
CA ALA A 12 11.30 19.83 -22.59
C ALA A 12 11.53 19.23 -23.98
N THR A 13 12.41 18.24 -24.06
CA THR A 13 12.74 17.55 -25.32
C THR A 13 12.10 16.17 -25.34
N PRO A 14 11.28 15.82 -26.34
CA PRO A 14 10.60 14.54 -26.41
C PRO A 14 11.61 13.40 -26.56
N VAL A 15 11.33 12.29 -25.86
CA VAL A 15 12.11 11.06 -25.93
C VAL A 15 11.38 10.08 -26.85
N SER A 16 12.07 9.64 -27.90
CA SER A 16 11.51 8.64 -28.82
C SER A 16 11.41 7.27 -28.14
N PRO A 17 10.29 6.55 -28.31
CA PRO A 17 10.20 5.17 -27.86
C PRO A 17 11.15 4.26 -28.67
N THR A 18 11.63 3.21 -28.02
CA THR A 18 12.31 2.06 -28.65
C THR A 18 11.52 0.78 -28.30
N THR A 19 12.00 -0.39 -28.68
CA THR A 19 11.36 -1.66 -28.34
C THR A 19 12.35 -2.61 -27.69
N LEU A 20 11.84 -3.55 -26.87
CA LEU A 20 12.68 -4.59 -26.29
C LEU A 20 13.43 -5.37 -27.39
N ALA A 21 12.79 -5.63 -28.52
CA ALA A 21 13.41 -6.32 -29.65
C ALA A 21 14.56 -5.51 -30.27
N THR A 22 14.38 -4.20 -30.45
CA THR A 22 15.41 -3.30 -30.99
C THR A 22 16.64 -3.25 -30.10
N GLU A 23 16.45 -3.20 -28.78
CA GLU A 23 17.54 -3.15 -27.79
C GLU A 23 18.10 -4.56 -27.44
N GLY A 24 17.67 -5.61 -28.15
CA GLY A 24 18.17 -6.98 -27.92
C GLY A 24 17.67 -7.64 -26.61
N LEU A 25 16.66 -7.05 -25.97
CA LEU A 25 16.10 -7.54 -24.71
C LEU A 25 15.11 -8.67 -24.98
N LEU A 26 15.44 -9.82 -24.41
CA LEU A 26 14.66 -11.05 -24.47
C LEU A 26 13.63 -11.15 -23.34
N GLU A 27 12.52 -11.81 -23.62
CA GLU A 27 11.40 -12.01 -22.69
C GLU A 27 11.83 -12.69 -21.38
N ARG A 28 12.42 -13.89 -21.49
CA ARG A 28 12.82 -14.69 -20.31
C ARG A 28 14.03 -14.13 -19.58
N GLN A 29 15.04 -13.65 -20.32
CA GLN A 29 16.30 -13.21 -19.72
C GLN A 29 16.24 -11.79 -19.14
N HIS A 30 15.27 -10.98 -19.55
CA HIS A 30 15.18 -9.58 -19.14
C HIS A 30 13.80 -9.24 -18.58
N LEU A 31 12.73 -9.28 -19.39
CA LEU A 31 11.41 -8.83 -18.95
C LEU A 31 10.90 -9.63 -17.73
N GLN A 32 11.01 -10.96 -17.78
CA GLN A 32 10.65 -11.83 -16.65
C GLN A 32 11.50 -11.53 -15.41
N GLU A 33 12.81 -11.33 -15.58
CA GLU A 33 13.71 -11.02 -14.47
C GLU A 33 13.41 -9.66 -13.83
N TRP A 34 13.00 -8.67 -14.62
CA TRP A 34 12.54 -7.39 -14.09
C TRP A 34 11.27 -7.55 -13.25
N VAL A 35 10.29 -8.31 -13.75
CA VAL A 35 9.03 -8.59 -13.02
C VAL A 35 9.31 -9.35 -11.72
N ILE A 36 10.23 -10.32 -11.74
CA ILE A 36 10.61 -11.09 -10.55
C ILE A 36 11.32 -10.20 -9.51
N ALA A 37 12.23 -9.33 -9.95
CA ALA A 37 12.96 -8.41 -9.08
C ALA A 37 12.08 -7.26 -8.56
N HIS A 38 11.06 -6.88 -9.33
CA HIS A 38 10.18 -5.75 -9.07
C HIS A 38 8.70 -6.15 -9.17
N PRO A 39 8.21 -7.06 -8.31
CA PRO A 39 6.86 -7.62 -8.41
C PRO A 39 5.76 -6.58 -8.15
N GLN A 40 6.09 -5.37 -7.69
CA GLN A 40 5.12 -4.28 -7.58
C GLN A 40 4.46 -3.92 -8.92
N VAL A 41 5.07 -4.26 -10.06
CA VAL A 41 4.45 -4.11 -11.38
C VAL A 41 3.22 -5.00 -11.56
N LEU A 42 3.10 -6.07 -10.76
CA LEU A 42 1.98 -7.01 -10.83
C LEU A 42 0.78 -6.55 -9.99
N GLY A 43 0.94 -5.58 -9.10
CA GLY A 43 -0.06 -5.14 -8.13
C GLY A 43 0.52 -5.02 -6.71
N GLU A 44 -0.33 -4.64 -5.76
CA GLU A 44 0.11 -4.40 -4.38
C GLU A 44 0.56 -5.69 -3.68
N SER A 45 1.78 -5.65 -3.13
CA SER A 45 2.36 -6.70 -2.29
C SER A 45 2.20 -8.12 -2.86
N VAL A 46 2.77 -8.36 -4.04
CA VAL A 46 2.84 -9.71 -4.65
C VAL A 46 4.16 -10.39 -4.28
N LEU A 47 4.09 -11.58 -3.70
CA LEU A 47 5.22 -12.48 -3.49
C LEU A 47 5.36 -13.45 -4.68
N VAL A 48 6.52 -13.45 -5.34
CA VAL A 48 6.84 -14.43 -6.39
C VAL A 48 7.04 -15.82 -5.78
N ILE A 49 6.21 -16.77 -6.18
CA ILE A 49 6.28 -18.18 -5.78
C ILE A 49 7.30 -18.89 -6.65
N THR A 50 7.13 -18.86 -7.97
CA THR A 50 8.02 -19.51 -8.92
C THR A 50 7.96 -18.81 -10.28
N SER A 51 8.94 -19.10 -11.13
CA SER A 51 8.90 -18.80 -12.56
C SER A 51 9.07 -20.08 -13.37
N GLU A 52 8.65 -20.04 -14.63
CA GLU A 52 8.87 -21.12 -15.60
C GLU A 52 8.35 -22.50 -15.14
N PHE A 53 7.17 -22.55 -14.49
CA PHE A 53 6.64 -23.81 -13.95
C PHE A 53 6.09 -24.71 -15.08
N ASP A 54 6.68 -25.90 -15.21
CA ASP A 54 6.40 -26.90 -16.26
C ASP A 54 6.03 -28.29 -15.72
N ARG A 55 5.98 -28.47 -14.39
CA ARG A 55 5.72 -29.76 -13.73
C ARG A 55 4.22 -30.05 -13.60
N TRP A 56 3.53 -30.00 -14.72
CA TRP A 56 2.14 -30.46 -14.81
C TRP A 56 2.14 -31.99 -14.87
N ALA A 57 1.61 -32.65 -13.85
CA ALA A 57 1.50 -34.10 -13.87
C ALA A 57 0.34 -34.49 -14.81
N ASP A 58 0.67 -34.94 -16.02
CA ASP A 58 -0.26 -35.72 -16.83
C ASP A 58 -0.35 -37.13 -16.25
N THR A 59 -1.56 -37.67 -16.16
CA THR A 59 -1.84 -39.07 -15.78
C THR A 59 -1.09 -40.08 -16.66
N ASP A 60 -0.67 -39.67 -17.87
CA ASP A 60 0.09 -40.50 -18.82
C ASP A 60 1.60 -40.19 -18.89
N GLY A 61 2.12 -39.32 -18.01
CA GLY A 61 3.55 -39.03 -17.91
C GLY A 61 4.13 -38.24 -19.10
N VAL A 62 3.28 -37.67 -19.97
CA VAL A 62 3.71 -36.75 -21.03
C VAL A 62 3.78 -35.34 -20.42
N PRO A 63 4.96 -34.70 -20.35
CA PRO A 63 5.05 -33.33 -19.88
C PRO A 63 4.24 -32.43 -20.83
N ALA A 64 3.28 -31.68 -20.30
CA ALA A 64 2.71 -30.58 -21.06
C ALA A 64 3.86 -29.64 -21.45
N ARG A 65 4.00 -29.34 -22.74
CA ARG A 65 5.05 -28.41 -23.25
C ARG A 65 4.85 -26.96 -22.81
N ASP A 66 3.69 -26.69 -22.21
CA ASP A 66 3.26 -25.37 -21.78
C ASP A 66 3.82 -25.06 -20.38
N ARG A 67 4.35 -23.85 -20.25
CA ARG A 67 5.11 -23.42 -19.09
C ARG A 67 4.66 -22.04 -18.67
N LEU A 68 4.23 -21.92 -17.42
CA LEU A 68 3.82 -20.65 -16.84
C LEU A 68 5.04 -19.75 -16.63
N ASP A 69 4.99 -18.50 -17.09
CA ASP A 69 6.10 -17.54 -16.94
C ASP A 69 6.37 -17.19 -15.48
N VAL A 70 5.38 -16.63 -14.75
CA VAL A 70 5.51 -16.33 -13.32
C VAL A 70 4.22 -16.67 -12.57
N LEU A 71 4.38 -17.30 -11.40
CA LEU A 71 3.33 -17.48 -10.41
C LEU A 71 3.65 -16.64 -9.17
N GLY A 72 2.72 -15.77 -8.80
CA GLY A 72 2.74 -15.00 -7.56
C GLY A 72 1.62 -15.41 -6.60
N LEU A 73 1.73 -14.92 -5.37
CA LEU A 73 0.70 -14.92 -4.35
C LEU A 73 0.56 -13.47 -3.87
N ASP A 74 -0.65 -12.93 -3.82
CA ASP A 74 -0.87 -11.63 -3.18
C ASP A 74 -1.09 -11.78 -1.67
N ALA A 75 -1.03 -10.67 -0.94
CA ALA A 75 -1.20 -10.69 0.51
C ALA A 75 -2.63 -11.01 0.98
N THR A 76 -3.63 -11.14 0.09
CA THR A 76 -4.95 -11.68 0.45
C THR A 76 -4.97 -13.22 0.49
N GLY A 77 -3.96 -13.86 -0.12
CA GLY A 77 -3.88 -15.30 -0.32
C GLY A 77 -4.41 -15.76 -1.68
N ARG A 78 -4.56 -14.86 -2.65
CA ARG A 78 -5.01 -15.18 -4.01
C ARG A 78 -3.79 -15.35 -4.93
N LEU A 79 -3.86 -16.36 -5.81
CA LEU A 79 -2.80 -16.60 -6.79
C LEU A 79 -2.80 -15.53 -7.89
N VAL A 80 -1.60 -15.15 -8.34
CA VAL A 80 -1.39 -14.20 -9.44
C VAL A 80 -0.65 -14.94 -10.56
N VAL A 81 -1.35 -15.19 -11.67
CA VAL A 81 -0.81 -15.90 -12.85
C VAL A 81 -0.37 -14.86 -13.85
N VAL A 82 0.91 -14.86 -14.19
CA VAL A 82 1.50 -13.84 -15.06
C VAL A 82 1.94 -14.47 -16.38
N GLU A 83 1.51 -13.87 -17.49
CA GLU A 83 1.93 -14.20 -18.85
C GLU A 83 2.66 -12.98 -19.46
N LEU A 84 3.83 -13.19 -20.05
CA LEU A 84 4.70 -12.13 -20.53
C LEU A 84 4.88 -12.23 -22.05
N LYS A 85 4.81 -11.08 -22.74
CA LYS A 85 5.16 -10.96 -24.15
C LYS A 85 6.12 -9.79 -24.36
N ARG A 86 7.31 -10.03 -24.90
CA ARG A 86 8.27 -8.94 -25.21
C ARG A 86 7.77 -7.96 -26.28
N GLY A 87 6.83 -8.39 -27.12
CA GLY A 87 6.27 -7.64 -28.24
C GLY A 87 4.76 -7.42 -28.09
N ILE A 88 4.09 -7.13 -29.20
CA ILE A 88 2.62 -7.15 -29.24
C ILE A 88 2.17 -8.58 -28.90
N ALA A 89 1.20 -8.71 -28.01
CA ALA A 89 0.70 -10.02 -27.59
C ALA A 89 0.07 -10.79 -28.75
N ASP A 90 0.24 -12.11 -28.73
CA ASP A 90 -0.42 -13.01 -29.66
C ASP A 90 -1.94 -12.99 -29.47
N ARG A 91 -2.69 -13.36 -30.52
CA ARG A 91 -4.16 -13.28 -30.52
C ARG A 91 -4.81 -14.16 -29.46
N ASP A 92 -4.13 -15.22 -29.04
CA ASP A 92 -4.56 -16.26 -28.12
C ASP A 92 -3.88 -16.21 -26.75
N VAL A 93 -3.11 -15.15 -26.44
CA VAL A 93 -2.41 -14.98 -25.16
C VAL A 93 -3.34 -15.17 -23.94
N HIS A 94 -4.61 -14.76 -24.07
CA HIS A 94 -5.62 -14.89 -23.04
C HIS A 94 -6.02 -16.35 -22.78
N LEU A 95 -5.96 -17.22 -23.81
CA LEU A 95 -6.21 -18.66 -23.64
C LEU A 95 -5.08 -19.32 -22.85
N GLN A 96 -3.83 -18.88 -23.05
CA GLN A 96 -2.67 -19.35 -22.27
C GLN A 96 -2.84 -18.96 -20.80
N ALA A 97 -3.11 -17.68 -20.53
CA ALA A 97 -3.35 -17.18 -19.17
C ALA A 97 -4.49 -17.93 -18.44
N ILE A 98 -5.62 -18.18 -19.12
CA ILE A 98 -6.74 -18.96 -18.57
C ILE A 98 -6.34 -20.41 -18.31
N THR A 99 -5.59 -21.04 -19.23
CA THR A 99 -5.12 -22.41 -19.07
C THR A 99 -4.26 -22.55 -17.83
N TYR A 100 -3.29 -21.65 -17.63
CA TYR A 100 -2.45 -21.67 -16.45
C TYR A 100 -3.22 -21.34 -15.17
N ALA A 101 -4.16 -20.39 -15.21
CA ALA A 101 -5.05 -20.12 -14.09
C ALA A 101 -5.85 -21.35 -13.68
N ALA A 102 -6.42 -22.09 -14.64
CA ALA A 102 -7.13 -23.33 -14.37
C ALA A 102 -6.22 -24.38 -13.73
N LEU A 103 -4.99 -24.54 -14.21
CA LEU A 103 -4.04 -25.52 -13.67
C LEU A 103 -3.61 -25.19 -12.24
N VAL A 104 -3.18 -23.95 -11.96
CA VAL A 104 -2.72 -23.57 -10.61
C VAL A 104 -3.86 -23.45 -9.60
N SER A 105 -5.12 -23.32 -10.06
CA SER A 105 -6.30 -23.30 -9.18
C SER A 105 -6.46 -24.55 -8.31
N ARG A 106 -5.71 -25.61 -8.62
CA ARG A 106 -5.69 -26.89 -7.89
C ARG A 106 -4.56 -26.99 -6.87
N PHE A 107 -3.69 -25.99 -6.77
CA PHE A 107 -2.57 -26.03 -5.83
C PHE A 107 -3.06 -25.82 -4.40
N ASP A 108 -2.38 -26.47 -3.47
CA ASP A 108 -2.50 -26.24 -2.04
C ASP A 108 -1.24 -25.56 -1.49
N LEU A 109 -1.24 -25.25 -0.19
CA LEU A 109 -0.12 -24.59 0.48
C LEU A 109 1.20 -25.37 0.32
N ASP A 110 1.13 -26.70 0.37
CA ASP A 110 2.32 -27.55 0.32
C ASP A 110 2.92 -27.59 -1.09
N THR A 111 2.08 -27.65 -2.11
CA THR A 111 2.48 -27.52 -3.52
C THR A 111 3.14 -26.17 -3.77
N LEU A 112 2.56 -25.08 -3.25
CA LEU A 112 3.13 -23.73 -3.39
C LEU A 112 4.45 -23.59 -2.63
N ALA A 113 4.55 -24.11 -1.41
CA ALA A 113 5.79 -24.09 -0.62
C ALA A 113 6.91 -24.88 -1.32
N GLN A 114 6.57 -26.03 -1.91
CA GLN A 114 7.49 -26.86 -2.67
C GLN A 114 7.96 -26.16 -3.96
N ALA A 115 7.05 -25.53 -4.71
CA ALA A 115 7.40 -24.72 -5.87
C ALA A 115 8.32 -23.55 -5.48
N HIS A 116 8.00 -22.85 -4.38
CA HIS A 116 8.82 -21.76 -3.88
C HIS A 116 10.23 -22.18 -3.47
N ARG A 117 10.34 -23.35 -2.83
CA ARG A 117 11.63 -23.92 -2.44
C ARG A 117 12.52 -24.19 -3.65
N GLU A 118 12.00 -24.83 -4.69
CA GLU A 118 12.78 -25.13 -5.89
C GLU A 118 13.18 -23.86 -6.64
N PHE A 119 12.27 -22.87 -6.71
CA PHE A 119 12.58 -21.56 -7.28
C PHE A 119 13.74 -20.87 -6.53
N ARG A 120 13.69 -20.84 -5.19
CA ARG A 120 14.75 -20.26 -4.34
C ARG A 120 16.06 -21.01 -4.47
N LYS A 121 16.02 -22.34 -4.53
CA LYS A 121 17.20 -23.18 -4.76
C LYS A 121 17.87 -22.85 -6.10
N GLY A 122 17.08 -22.66 -7.17
CA GLY A 122 17.58 -22.21 -8.47
C GLY A 122 18.23 -20.82 -8.44
N ARG A 123 17.87 -19.99 -7.45
CA ARG A 123 18.43 -18.65 -7.20
C ARG A 123 19.60 -18.66 -6.19
N GLY A 124 20.07 -19.83 -5.77
CA GLY A 124 21.19 -19.98 -4.83
C GLY A 124 20.80 -19.92 -3.34
N GLU A 125 19.50 -19.88 -3.01
CA GLU A 125 19.00 -19.95 -1.63
C GLU A 125 18.53 -21.39 -1.33
N ASN A 126 19.25 -22.12 -0.48
CA ASN A 126 18.79 -23.44 -0.01
C ASN A 126 17.96 -23.29 1.27
N LEU A 127 16.63 -23.39 1.14
CA LEU A 127 15.68 -23.21 2.23
C LEU A 127 14.99 -24.52 2.57
N GLU A 128 14.73 -24.76 3.85
CA GLU A 128 13.87 -25.85 4.29
C GLU A 128 12.42 -25.61 3.84
N LEU A 129 11.68 -26.69 3.57
CA LEU A 129 10.29 -26.62 3.10
C LEU A 129 9.40 -25.84 4.08
N ASP A 130 9.59 -26.06 5.39
CA ASP A 130 8.85 -25.34 6.42
C ASP A 130 9.12 -23.85 6.45
N THR A 131 10.34 -23.42 6.09
CA THR A 131 10.67 -21.99 5.97
C THR A 131 9.94 -21.38 4.79
N CYS A 132 9.86 -22.10 3.66
CA CYS A 132 9.11 -21.65 2.50
C CYS A 132 7.62 -21.54 2.82
N ARG A 133 7.04 -22.56 3.47
CA ARG A 133 5.65 -22.57 3.93
C ARG A 133 5.36 -21.36 4.83
N GLN A 134 6.24 -21.09 5.79
CA GLN A 134 6.07 -19.95 6.71
C GLN A 134 6.14 -18.60 5.98
N ARG A 135 7.04 -18.43 5.01
CA ARG A 135 7.10 -17.21 4.18
C ARG A 135 5.78 -16.93 3.45
N LEU A 136 5.07 -17.97 3.00
CA LEU A 136 3.76 -17.82 2.37
C LEU A 136 2.70 -17.39 3.39
N LEU A 137 2.68 -18.01 4.57
CA LEU A 137 1.74 -17.67 5.64
C LEU A 137 1.98 -16.27 6.21
N ASP A 138 3.23 -15.83 6.33
CA ASP A 138 3.60 -14.48 6.80
C ASP A 138 3.27 -13.39 5.78
N HIS A 139 3.15 -13.78 4.52
CA HIS A 139 2.78 -12.87 3.43
C HIS A 139 1.27 -12.62 3.40
N VAL A 140 0.45 -13.62 3.72
CA VAL A 140 -1.02 -13.51 3.70
C VAL A 140 -1.53 -12.86 4.99
N ASP A 141 -2.30 -11.77 4.89
CA ASP A 141 -2.96 -11.13 6.04
C ASP A 141 -4.33 -11.78 6.32
N GLY A 142 -4.42 -12.52 7.42
CA GLY A 142 -5.60 -13.29 7.82
C GLY A 142 -5.44 -14.80 7.59
N ASP A 143 -6.56 -15.53 7.63
CA ASP A 143 -6.51 -16.99 7.53
C ASP A 143 -6.08 -17.48 6.15
N TRP A 144 -5.47 -18.65 6.06
CA TRP A 144 -5.30 -19.28 4.74
C TRP A 144 -6.67 -19.75 4.20
N SER A 145 -6.97 -19.50 2.92
CA SER A 145 -8.26 -19.88 2.31
C SER A 145 -8.03 -20.63 1.00
N PRO A 146 -8.21 -21.97 0.97
CA PRO A 146 -8.11 -22.76 -0.26
C PRO A 146 -9.02 -22.26 -1.40
N GLU A 147 -10.17 -21.67 -1.07
CA GLU A 147 -11.13 -21.13 -2.02
C GLU A 147 -10.57 -19.92 -2.81
N LEU A 148 -9.63 -19.16 -2.22
CA LEU A 148 -8.97 -18.05 -2.89
C LEU A 148 -7.92 -18.52 -3.90
N LEU A 149 -7.27 -19.66 -3.63
CA LEU A 149 -6.36 -20.30 -4.58
C LEU A 149 -7.09 -20.74 -5.85
N GLN A 150 -8.36 -21.16 -5.71
CA GLN A 150 -9.19 -21.60 -6.82
C GLN A 150 -9.61 -20.47 -7.78
N ARG A 151 -9.30 -19.21 -7.46
CA ARG A 151 -9.65 -18.04 -8.28
C ARG A 151 -8.45 -17.19 -8.62
N PRO A 152 -7.44 -17.67 -9.36
CA PRO A 152 -6.28 -16.85 -9.65
C PRO A 152 -6.66 -15.54 -10.38
N ARG A 153 -6.03 -14.43 -10.00
CA ARG A 153 -5.98 -13.23 -10.85
C ARG A 153 -4.98 -13.51 -11.97
N GLN A 154 -5.30 -13.07 -13.18
CA GLN A 154 -4.40 -13.14 -14.32
C GLN A 154 -3.81 -11.76 -14.59
N VAL A 155 -2.52 -11.70 -14.92
CA VAL A 155 -1.83 -10.47 -15.31
C VAL A 155 -1.10 -10.76 -16.62
N ILE A 156 -1.48 -10.07 -17.68
CA ILE A 156 -0.83 -10.21 -18.99
C ILE A 156 -0.01 -8.95 -19.24
N ILE A 157 1.30 -9.11 -19.42
CA ILE A 157 2.21 -7.99 -19.71
C ILE A 157 2.72 -8.08 -21.14
N ALA A 158 2.50 -7.05 -21.96
CA ALA A 158 2.93 -7.02 -23.35
C ALA A 158 3.33 -5.62 -23.83
N ALA A 159 4.07 -5.50 -24.93
CA ALA A 159 4.35 -4.18 -25.53
C ALA A 159 3.11 -3.52 -26.16
N GLY A 160 2.07 -4.32 -26.41
CA GLY A 160 0.76 -3.86 -26.86
C GLY A 160 -0.23 -5.02 -27.00
N PHE A 161 -1.52 -4.70 -27.07
CA PHE A 161 -2.59 -5.69 -27.12
C PHE A 161 -3.45 -5.50 -28.39
N PRO A 162 -3.64 -6.53 -29.22
CA PRO A 162 -4.61 -6.50 -30.30
C PRO A 162 -6.03 -6.29 -29.77
N LYS A 163 -6.90 -5.62 -30.55
CA LYS A 163 -8.30 -5.36 -30.17
C LYS A 163 -9.08 -6.63 -29.84
N GLN A 164 -8.75 -7.76 -30.47
CA GLN A 164 -9.35 -9.06 -30.18
C GLN A 164 -9.04 -9.50 -28.75
N VAL A 165 -7.79 -9.35 -28.30
CA VAL A 165 -7.39 -9.69 -26.94
C VAL A 165 -8.11 -8.80 -25.94
N THR A 166 -8.11 -7.48 -26.15
CA THR A 166 -8.78 -6.54 -25.23
C THR A 166 -10.29 -6.79 -25.16
N HIS A 167 -10.95 -7.07 -26.30
CA HIS A 167 -12.38 -7.36 -26.32
C HIS A 167 -12.73 -8.64 -25.55
N THR A 168 -11.96 -9.71 -25.77
CA THR A 168 -12.17 -10.97 -25.03
C THR A 168 -11.93 -10.78 -23.52
N VAL A 169 -10.89 -10.05 -23.14
CA VAL A 169 -10.57 -9.79 -21.73
C VAL A 169 -11.67 -8.99 -21.04
N VAL A 170 -12.20 -7.94 -21.67
CA VAL A 170 -13.36 -7.18 -21.15
C VAL A 170 -14.54 -8.12 -20.89
N TRP A 171 -14.89 -8.96 -21.85
CA TRP A 171 -15.99 -9.92 -21.71
C TRP A 171 -15.72 -10.96 -20.60
N LEU A 172 -14.51 -11.48 -20.50
CA LEU A 172 -14.13 -12.42 -19.42
C LEU A 172 -14.25 -11.77 -18.04
N SER A 173 -13.90 -10.50 -17.92
CA SER A 173 -14.05 -9.75 -16.67
C SER A 173 -15.51 -9.46 -16.31
N GLU A 174 -16.39 -9.24 -17.29
CA GLU A 174 -17.84 -9.24 -17.06
C GLU A 174 -18.34 -10.59 -16.52
N MET A 175 -17.66 -11.69 -16.87
CA MET A 175 -17.92 -13.04 -16.33
C MET A 175 -17.20 -13.32 -15.01
N ASN A 176 -16.76 -12.27 -14.30
CA ASN A 176 -16.08 -12.31 -13.00
C ASN A 176 -14.67 -12.95 -13.03
N LEU A 177 -13.98 -12.96 -14.18
CA LEU A 177 -12.55 -13.28 -14.24
C LEU A 177 -11.72 -12.01 -14.05
N ASP A 178 -10.84 -12.05 -13.05
CA ASP A 178 -9.95 -10.93 -12.76
C ASP A 178 -8.71 -11.03 -13.66
N ILE A 179 -8.62 -10.10 -14.61
CA ILE A 179 -7.58 -10.07 -15.63
C ILE A 179 -7.07 -8.65 -15.77
N ASP A 180 -5.79 -8.45 -15.44
CA ASP A 180 -5.09 -7.20 -15.68
C ASP A 180 -4.35 -7.27 -17.03
N LEU A 181 -4.48 -6.21 -17.82
CA LEU A 181 -3.61 -5.97 -18.97
C LEU A 181 -2.64 -4.85 -18.61
N ILE A 182 -1.34 -5.14 -18.70
CA ILE A 182 -0.27 -4.19 -18.41
C ILE A 182 0.57 -4.02 -19.68
N GLN A 183 0.67 -2.79 -20.16
CA GLN A 183 1.53 -2.47 -21.29
C GLN A 183 2.93 -2.12 -20.79
N VAL A 184 3.97 -2.75 -21.35
CA VAL A 184 5.36 -2.35 -21.16
C VAL A 184 5.82 -1.46 -22.31
N GLY A 185 6.24 -0.23 -21.99
CA GLY A 185 6.88 0.71 -22.90
C GLY A 185 8.37 0.81 -22.63
N LEU A 186 9.18 1.08 -23.67
CA LEU A 186 10.62 1.25 -23.56
C LEU A 186 11.06 2.54 -24.25
N TRP A 187 11.91 3.31 -23.59
CA TRP A 187 12.49 4.55 -24.12
C TRP A 187 14.00 4.56 -23.90
N LYS A 188 14.73 5.22 -24.79
CA LYS A 188 16.17 5.43 -24.65
C LYS A 188 16.47 6.91 -24.41
N VAL A 189 16.97 7.21 -23.22
CA VAL A 189 17.42 8.56 -22.84
C VAL A 189 18.94 8.55 -22.72
N LYS A 190 19.62 9.22 -23.65
CA LYS A 190 21.09 9.12 -23.80
C LYS A 190 21.49 7.64 -23.98
N GLU A 191 22.27 7.06 -23.05
CA GLU A 191 22.64 5.64 -23.04
C GLU A 191 21.89 4.80 -22.00
N GLN A 192 20.85 5.35 -21.37
CA GLN A 192 20.04 4.63 -20.39
C GLN A 192 18.70 4.24 -20.98
N LEU A 193 18.26 3.02 -20.68
CA LEU A 193 16.94 2.52 -21.02
C LEU A 193 16.00 2.74 -19.85
N ILE A 194 14.80 3.22 -20.17
CA ILE A 194 13.72 3.45 -19.22
C ILE A 194 12.56 2.58 -19.65
N ALA A 195 12.13 1.68 -18.76
CA ALA A 195 10.95 0.85 -18.96
C ALA A 195 9.79 1.39 -18.11
N GLY A 196 8.63 1.58 -18.73
CA GLY A 196 7.39 1.97 -18.07
C GLY A 196 6.38 0.83 -18.15
N PHE A 197 5.62 0.61 -17.08
CA PHE A 197 4.55 -0.39 -17.01
C PHE A 197 3.24 0.33 -16.71
N THR A 198 2.30 0.26 -17.64
CA THR A 198 1.04 0.98 -17.57
C THR A 198 -0.12 -0.01 -17.57
N LYS A 199 -0.93 -0.02 -16.52
CA LYS A 199 -2.16 -0.83 -16.48
C LYS A 199 -3.17 -0.26 -17.47
N VAL A 200 -3.45 -0.99 -18.55
CA VAL A 200 -4.39 -0.58 -19.61
C VAL A 200 -5.80 -1.17 -19.41
N TYR A 201 -5.93 -2.25 -18.63
CA TYR A 201 -7.22 -2.81 -18.23
C TYR A 201 -7.13 -3.50 -16.85
N PRO A 202 -8.16 -3.39 -15.99
CA PRO A 202 -9.17 -2.33 -16.03
C PRO A 202 -8.48 -0.96 -16.03
N THR A 203 -9.06 0.01 -16.74
CA THR A 203 -8.57 1.39 -16.66
C THR A 203 -8.84 1.90 -15.24
N PRO A 204 -7.89 2.57 -14.58
CA PRO A 204 -8.02 2.97 -13.17
C PRO A 204 -9.32 3.73 -12.82
N GLU A 205 -9.93 4.42 -13.78
CA GLU A 205 -11.19 5.17 -13.61
C GLU A 205 -12.47 4.30 -13.58
N VAL A 206 -12.42 3.03 -14.01
CA VAL A 206 -13.59 2.16 -14.21
C VAL A 206 -13.83 1.20 -13.03
N GLU A 207 -12.88 1.09 -12.09
CA GLU A 207 -13.01 0.23 -10.91
C GLU A 207 -14.16 0.64 -9.96
N GLU A 208 -14.69 1.88 -10.06
CA GLU A 208 -15.74 2.39 -9.15
C GLU A 208 -17.20 2.06 -9.55
N PHE A 209 -17.51 1.57 -10.76
CA PHE A 209 -18.88 1.70 -11.29
C PHE A 209 -19.59 0.45 -11.86
N THR A 210 -19.07 -0.77 -11.70
CA THR A 210 -19.76 -1.95 -12.26
C THR A 210 -20.23 -2.96 -11.20
N LEU A 211 -21.54 -3.23 -11.18
CA LEU A 211 -22.18 -4.28 -10.38
C LEU A 211 -22.63 -5.42 -11.30
N ALA A 212 -22.09 -6.61 -11.10
CA ALA A 212 -22.50 -7.84 -11.78
C ALA A 212 -23.29 -8.77 -10.83
N PRO A 213 -24.29 -9.51 -11.32
CA PRO A 213 -25.07 -10.42 -10.49
C PRO A 213 -24.30 -11.72 -10.19
N ALA A 214 -24.21 -12.09 -8.91
CA ALA A 214 -23.38 -13.19 -8.43
C ALA A 214 -24.11 -14.55 -8.31
N ARG A 215 -23.40 -15.63 -8.65
CA ARG A 215 -23.71 -17.03 -8.25
C ARG A 215 -23.35 -17.25 -6.78
N ILE A 216 -24.06 -18.16 -6.11
CA ILE A 216 -24.08 -18.30 -4.63
C ILE A 216 -22.70 -18.66 -4.04
N GLU A 217 -21.90 -19.51 -4.68
CA GLU A 217 -20.53 -19.82 -4.24
C GLU A 217 -19.50 -18.74 -4.64
N ALA A 218 -19.75 -18.03 -5.75
CA ALA A 218 -18.96 -16.86 -6.15
C ALA A 218 -18.95 -15.77 -5.07
N LYS A 219 -20.11 -15.56 -4.43
CA LYS A 219 -20.34 -14.48 -3.47
C LYS A 219 -19.48 -14.59 -2.21
N ALA A 220 -19.39 -15.76 -1.58
CA ALA A 220 -18.69 -15.90 -0.30
C ALA A 220 -17.18 -15.64 -0.41
N ALA A 221 -16.51 -16.25 -1.40
CA ALA A 221 -15.08 -16.02 -1.61
C ALA A 221 -14.78 -14.63 -2.16
N ALA A 222 -15.67 -14.04 -2.98
CA ALA A 222 -15.51 -12.66 -3.43
C ALA A 222 -15.66 -11.66 -2.27
N GLN A 223 -16.63 -11.86 -1.39
CA GLN A 223 -16.79 -11.05 -0.18
C GLN A 223 -15.57 -11.20 0.75
N LYS A 224 -15.09 -12.43 0.96
CA LYS A 224 -13.88 -12.70 1.77
C LYS A 224 -12.64 -12.03 1.16
N LEU A 225 -12.49 -12.07 -0.16
CA LEU A 225 -11.43 -11.38 -0.88
C LEU A 225 -11.54 -9.85 -0.74
N GLU A 226 -12.73 -9.29 -0.88
CA GLU A 226 -13.00 -7.85 -0.74
C GLU A 226 -12.72 -7.37 0.70
N GLU A 227 -13.16 -8.14 1.70
CA GLU A 227 -12.88 -7.87 3.12
C GLU A 227 -11.37 -7.91 3.41
N ARG A 228 -10.64 -8.88 2.83
CA ARG A 228 -9.18 -8.99 2.95
C ARG A 228 -8.42 -7.92 2.19
N SER A 229 -8.83 -7.60 0.97
CA SER A 229 -8.24 -6.53 0.17
C SER A 229 -8.39 -5.19 0.89
N ARG A 230 -9.57 -4.90 1.46
CA ARG A 230 -9.76 -3.72 2.33
C ARG A 230 -8.83 -3.72 3.55
N ALA A 231 -8.53 -4.88 4.12
CA ALA A 231 -7.58 -5.01 5.23
C ALA A 231 -6.12 -4.84 4.78
N GLN A 232 -5.72 -5.41 3.64
CA GLN A 232 -4.38 -5.24 3.05
C GLN A 232 -4.13 -3.79 2.63
N ASN A 233 -5.13 -3.17 2.03
CA ASN A 233 -5.11 -1.75 1.70
C ASN A 233 -4.88 -0.90 2.96
N ALA A 234 -5.01 -1.43 4.18
CA ALA A 234 -4.79 -0.63 5.37
C ALA A 234 -3.38 -0.03 5.44
N VAL A 235 -2.33 -0.81 5.17
CA VAL A 235 -0.96 -0.27 5.16
C VAL A 235 -0.81 0.77 4.05
N HIS A 236 -1.28 0.45 2.84
CA HIS A 236 -1.21 1.35 1.69
C HIS A 236 -1.98 2.66 1.90
N VAL A 237 -3.20 2.58 2.46
CA VAL A 237 -4.05 3.73 2.80
C VAL A 237 -3.41 4.57 3.90
N ILE A 238 -2.82 3.96 4.93
CA ILE A 238 -2.16 4.71 6.01
C ILE A 238 -0.90 5.43 5.49
N VAL A 239 -0.04 4.72 4.74
CA VAL A 239 1.14 5.32 4.10
C VAL A 239 0.73 6.38 3.10
N GLY A 240 -0.30 6.08 2.29
CA GLY A 240 -0.90 6.96 1.30
C GLY A 240 -1.47 8.23 1.91
N ALA A 241 -2.14 8.15 3.06
CA ALA A 241 -2.64 9.30 3.82
C ALA A 241 -1.52 10.05 4.55
N GLY A 242 -0.40 9.39 4.86
CA GLY A 242 0.70 9.98 5.64
C GLY A 242 0.32 10.25 7.09
N LEU A 243 -0.61 9.46 7.65
CA LEU A 243 -1.13 9.67 9.01
C LEU A 243 -0.12 9.32 10.10
N ILE A 244 0.69 8.28 9.89
CA ILE A 244 1.70 7.84 10.84
C ILE A 244 3.07 8.33 10.33
N PRO A 245 3.74 9.25 11.04
CA PRO A 245 5.10 9.66 10.70
C PRO A 245 6.10 8.50 10.82
N ASP A 246 7.17 8.55 10.03
CA ASP A 246 8.31 7.64 10.20
C ASP A 246 8.89 7.78 11.62
N GLY A 247 9.22 6.65 12.25
CA GLY A 247 9.74 6.64 13.61
C GLY A 247 8.67 6.58 14.70
N ALA A 248 7.37 6.73 14.36
CA ALA A 248 6.30 6.61 15.34
C ALA A 248 6.27 5.21 15.99
N LEU A 249 6.01 5.16 17.29
CA LEU A 249 5.91 3.90 18.03
C LEU A 249 4.50 3.32 17.97
N LEU A 250 4.43 2.01 17.78
CA LEU A 250 3.19 1.23 17.87
C LEU A 250 3.36 0.17 18.95
N ARG A 251 2.26 -0.13 19.64
CA ARG A 251 2.21 -1.08 20.75
C ARG A 251 1.55 -2.38 20.32
N LEU A 252 2.16 -3.49 20.72
CA LEU A 252 1.60 -4.82 20.55
C LEU A 252 0.33 -4.99 21.39
N THR A 253 -0.77 -5.32 20.72
CA THR A 253 -2.07 -5.66 21.33
C THR A 253 -2.66 -6.84 20.55
N PRO A 254 -2.40 -8.11 20.95
CA PRO A 254 -2.83 -9.28 20.17
C PRO A 254 -4.35 -9.38 20.09
N ARG A 255 -4.91 -9.44 18.87
CA ARG A 255 -6.37 -9.49 18.63
C ARG A 255 -6.79 -10.72 17.82
N HIS A 256 -6.90 -10.60 16.50
CA HIS A 256 -7.37 -11.70 15.63
C HIS A 256 -6.41 -12.90 15.70
N GLY A 257 -6.94 -14.12 15.65
CA GLY A 257 -6.14 -15.35 15.55
C GLY A 257 -5.58 -15.88 16.89
N VAL A 258 -5.95 -15.27 18.02
CA VAL A 258 -5.56 -15.73 19.36
C VAL A 258 -6.76 -15.83 20.30
N THR A 259 -6.76 -16.84 21.16
CA THR A 259 -7.70 -16.97 22.28
C THR A 259 -7.29 -16.07 23.45
N GLU A 260 -8.16 -15.92 24.45
CA GLU A 260 -7.82 -15.15 25.66
C GLU A 260 -6.58 -15.70 26.37
N GLY A 261 -6.50 -17.02 26.58
CA GLY A 261 -5.35 -17.64 27.24
C GLY A 261 -4.04 -17.41 26.48
N ILE A 262 -4.04 -17.52 25.14
CA ILE A 262 -2.85 -17.23 24.35
C ILE A 262 -2.48 -15.74 24.44
N ARG A 263 -3.47 -14.85 24.51
CA ARG A 263 -3.21 -13.42 24.71
C ARG A 263 -2.52 -13.17 26.06
N GLU A 264 -2.99 -13.81 27.13
CA GLU A 264 -2.36 -13.73 28.45
C GLU A 264 -0.92 -14.27 28.42
N ASP A 265 -0.68 -15.40 27.75
CA ASP A 265 0.67 -15.96 27.58
C ASP A 265 1.60 -15.01 26.82
N ILE A 266 1.12 -14.38 25.74
CA ILE A 266 1.88 -13.38 24.98
C ILE A 266 2.20 -12.17 25.88
N LEU A 267 1.24 -11.68 26.65
CA LEU A 267 1.44 -10.54 27.55
C LEU A 267 2.45 -10.88 28.66
N ALA A 268 2.42 -12.10 29.20
CA ALA A 268 3.42 -12.56 30.18
C ALA A 268 4.82 -12.63 29.57
N TRP A 269 4.95 -13.22 28.37
CA TRP A 269 6.21 -13.30 27.62
C TRP A 269 6.78 -11.93 27.23
N VAL A 270 5.92 -10.95 26.93
CA VAL A 270 6.31 -9.55 26.72
C VAL A 270 6.75 -8.89 28.04
N GLY A 271 6.16 -9.27 29.16
CA GLY A 271 6.52 -8.77 30.48
C GLY A 271 7.96 -9.09 30.90
N GLU A 272 8.54 -10.17 30.36
CA GLU A 272 9.94 -10.57 30.58
C GLU A 272 10.94 -9.63 29.88
N ASP A 273 10.56 -9.07 28.73
CA ASP A 273 11.41 -8.20 27.93
C ASP A 273 10.55 -7.12 27.26
N ARG A 274 10.65 -5.91 27.80
CA ARG A 274 9.85 -4.77 27.35
C ARG A 274 10.10 -4.39 25.89
N SER A 275 11.24 -4.74 25.29
CA SER A 275 11.51 -4.48 23.87
C SER A 275 10.56 -5.25 22.95
N ARG A 276 9.97 -6.35 23.41
CA ARG A 276 8.99 -7.15 22.66
C ARG A 276 7.65 -6.44 22.47
N ALA A 277 7.35 -5.45 23.31
CA ALA A 277 6.04 -4.79 23.38
C ALA A 277 5.80 -3.76 22.27
N SER A 278 6.82 -3.37 21.51
CA SER A 278 6.73 -2.23 20.62
C SER A 278 7.47 -2.40 19.29
N VAL A 279 6.99 -1.67 18.29
CA VAL A 279 7.59 -1.58 16.96
C VAL A 279 7.71 -0.11 16.58
N THR A 280 8.64 0.16 15.67
CA THR A 280 8.77 1.47 15.02
C THR A 280 8.16 1.41 13.63
N TRP A 281 7.31 2.39 13.29
CA TRP A 281 6.71 2.53 11.97
C TRP A 281 7.69 3.12 10.95
N SER A 282 7.59 2.59 9.73
CA SER A 282 8.16 3.18 8.53
C SER A 282 7.12 3.19 7.42
N ASN A 283 7.12 4.23 6.59
CA ASN A 283 6.28 4.39 5.40
C ASN A 283 6.74 3.49 4.24
N ASN A 284 7.19 2.28 4.56
CA ASN A 284 7.50 1.21 3.64
C ASN A 284 6.32 0.25 3.56
N THR A 285 5.55 0.30 2.47
CA THR A 285 4.34 -0.51 2.30
C THR A 285 4.60 -2.01 2.31
N ALA A 286 5.82 -2.47 2.01
CA ALA A 286 6.15 -3.89 1.99
C ALA A 286 6.44 -4.46 3.39
N LYS A 287 7.14 -3.71 4.24
CA LYS A 287 7.52 -4.14 5.60
C LYS A 287 7.57 -2.94 6.54
N PRO A 288 6.41 -2.41 6.97
CA PRO A 288 6.35 -1.14 7.68
C PRO A 288 6.82 -1.22 9.14
N LEU A 289 6.89 -2.41 9.74
CA LEU A 289 7.15 -2.56 11.17
C LEU A 289 8.59 -2.98 11.43
N THR A 290 9.36 -2.19 12.19
CA THR A 290 10.66 -2.62 12.72
C THR A 290 10.49 -3.01 14.18
N TRP A 291 10.72 -4.28 14.52
CA TRP A 291 10.51 -4.79 15.87
C TRP A 291 11.65 -4.41 16.80
N GLN A 292 11.36 -3.87 17.98
CA GLN A 292 12.42 -3.38 18.87
C GLN A 292 13.26 -4.50 19.50
N ALA A 293 12.73 -5.73 19.60
CA ALA A 293 13.45 -6.85 20.20
C ALA A 293 14.62 -7.35 19.34
N ASP A 294 14.54 -7.22 18.01
CA ASP A 294 15.58 -7.72 17.10
C ASP A 294 16.06 -6.72 16.03
N GLY A 295 15.41 -5.56 15.92
CA GLY A 295 15.72 -4.50 14.98
C GLY A 295 15.41 -4.83 13.51
N LYS A 296 14.68 -5.91 13.22
CA LYS A 296 14.41 -6.33 11.83
C LYS A 296 13.06 -5.80 11.32
N PRO A 297 12.93 -5.58 9.99
CA PRO A 297 11.67 -5.17 9.38
C PRO A 297 10.76 -6.38 9.09
N TYR A 298 9.46 -6.20 9.33
CA TYR A 298 8.41 -7.19 9.20
C TYR A 298 7.16 -6.63 8.52
N THR A 299 6.39 -7.53 7.90
CA THR A 299 4.96 -7.30 7.65
C THR A 299 4.20 -7.36 8.97
N PRO A 300 3.03 -6.69 9.12
CA PRO A 300 2.21 -6.82 10.31
C PRO A 300 1.90 -8.27 10.68
N THR A 301 1.60 -9.10 9.69
CA THR A 301 1.22 -10.51 9.87
C THR A 301 2.41 -11.40 10.16
N GLY A 302 3.53 -11.21 9.46
CA GLY A 302 4.75 -11.97 9.71
C GLY A 302 5.28 -11.76 11.12
N LEU A 303 5.23 -10.54 11.66
CA LEU A 303 5.63 -10.29 13.04
C LEU A 303 4.65 -10.93 14.04
N ALA A 304 3.35 -10.85 13.77
CA ALA A 304 2.34 -11.46 14.64
C ALA A 304 2.49 -12.99 14.69
N ASN A 305 2.72 -13.64 13.54
CA ASN A 305 3.04 -15.07 13.46
C ASN A 305 4.33 -15.40 14.23
N HIS A 306 5.38 -14.60 14.05
CA HIS A 306 6.66 -14.80 14.75
C HIS A 306 6.48 -14.77 16.28
N ILE A 307 5.75 -13.78 16.80
CA ILE A 307 5.43 -13.66 18.23
C ILE A 307 4.59 -14.85 18.70
N PHE A 308 3.52 -15.20 17.96
CA PHE A 308 2.66 -16.33 18.29
C PHE A 308 3.44 -17.64 18.42
N THR A 309 4.30 -17.94 17.45
CA THR A 309 5.09 -19.18 17.47
C THR A 309 6.14 -19.17 18.56
N SER A 310 6.75 -18.01 18.85
CA SER A 310 7.72 -17.88 19.95
C SER A 310 7.11 -18.16 21.32
N VAL A 311 5.82 -17.81 21.52
CA VAL A 311 5.12 -18.01 22.79
C VAL A 311 4.52 -19.41 22.90
N THR A 312 3.88 -19.89 21.84
CA THR A 312 3.07 -21.13 21.90
C THR A 312 3.84 -22.38 21.45
N GLY A 313 4.99 -22.22 20.80
CA GLY A 313 5.75 -23.31 20.19
C GLY A 313 5.07 -23.96 18.97
N ARG A 314 3.92 -23.43 18.51
CA ARG A 314 3.17 -23.93 17.35
C ARG A 314 2.90 -22.82 16.33
N LYS A 315 2.53 -23.23 15.12
CA LYS A 315 2.12 -22.30 14.05
C LYS A 315 0.68 -21.84 14.29
N ALA A 316 0.37 -20.61 13.93
CA ALA A 316 -0.99 -20.08 13.97
C ALA A 316 -1.79 -20.57 12.76
N ASP A 317 -3.11 -20.74 12.94
CA ASP A 317 -4.04 -21.12 11.87
C ASP A 317 -4.55 -19.90 11.07
N GLY A 318 -3.78 -18.80 11.07
CA GLY A 318 -4.15 -17.52 10.45
C GLY A 318 -4.18 -16.36 11.43
N ILE A 319 -3.55 -15.25 11.06
CA ILE A 319 -3.55 -14.02 11.85
C ILE A 319 -3.76 -12.82 10.94
N GLN A 320 -4.70 -11.94 11.30
CA GLN A 320 -4.78 -10.61 10.71
C GLN A 320 -3.87 -9.65 11.48
N GLY A 321 -2.62 -9.51 11.03
CA GLY A 321 -1.57 -8.78 11.73
C GLY A 321 -1.85 -7.28 11.85
N THR A 322 -2.60 -6.71 10.91
CA THR A 322 -3.05 -5.30 10.96
C THR A 322 -3.99 -4.99 12.12
N THR A 323 -4.46 -5.99 12.87
CA THR A 323 -5.24 -5.81 14.10
C THR A 323 -4.40 -5.86 15.39
N TRP A 324 -3.11 -6.21 15.29
CA TRP A 324 -2.25 -6.45 16.45
C TRP A 324 -1.48 -5.22 16.94
N TRP A 325 -1.60 -4.09 16.24
CA TRP A 325 -0.75 -2.92 16.46
C TRP A 325 -1.59 -1.67 16.63
N ASP A 326 -1.54 -1.10 17.83
CA ASP A 326 -2.20 0.16 18.19
C ASP A 326 -1.17 1.31 18.17
N ILE A 327 -1.59 2.52 17.79
CA ILE A 327 -0.71 3.70 17.86
C ILE A 327 -0.32 4.00 19.31
N ASP A 328 0.98 4.14 19.59
CA ASP A 328 1.44 4.53 20.92
C ASP A 328 1.30 6.04 21.11
N THR A 329 0.11 6.46 21.54
CA THR A 329 -0.18 7.88 21.76
C THR A 329 0.53 8.49 22.97
N ALA A 330 1.20 7.67 23.79
CA ALA A 330 2.03 8.15 24.89
C ALA A 330 3.34 8.79 24.40
N HIS A 331 3.86 8.34 23.25
CA HIS A 331 5.06 8.90 22.62
C HIS A 331 4.63 9.71 21.41
N VAL A 332 4.52 11.03 21.59
CA VAL A 332 4.13 11.97 20.55
C VAL A 332 5.35 12.28 19.68
N PRO A 333 5.30 12.09 18.34
CA PRO A 333 6.36 12.54 17.45
C PRO A 333 6.53 14.06 17.48
N ASP A 334 7.77 14.55 17.38
CA ASP A 334 8.11 15.99 17.46
C ASP A 334 7.42 16.88 16.41
N THR A 335 6.96 16.27 15.31
CA THR A 335 6.31 16.93 14.18
C THR A 335 4.78 16.98 14.29
N VAL A 336 4.20 16.42 15.35
CA VAL A 336 2.74 16.26 15.49
C VAL A 336 2.23 16.95 16.76
N ASP A 337 1.04 17.55 16.68
CA ASP A 337 0.38 18.12 17.85
C ASP A 337 -0.06 17.02 18.84
N PRO A 338 0.25 17.13 20.15
CA PRO A 338 -0.10 16.12 21.15
C PRO A 338 -1.60 15.84 21.31
N ASP A 339 -2.48 16.82 21.09
CA ASP A 339 -3.93 16.62 21.19
C ASP A 339 -4.44 15.83 19.98
N GLU A 340 -3.92 16.13 18.80
CA GLU A 340 -4.24 15.39 17.55
C GLU A 340 -3.74 13.96 17.59
N TRP A 341 -2.52 13.74 18.11
CA TRP A 341 -1.96 12.40 18.27
C TRP A 341 -2.79 11.57 19.26
N ARG A 342 -3.23 12.17 20.37
CA ARG A 342 -4.11 11.51 21.35
C ARG A 342 -5.46 11.07 20.77
N ALA A 343 -5.98 11.76 19.75
CA ALA A 343 -7.21 11.36 19.09
C ALA A 343 -7.11 10.01 18.35
N LEU A 344 -5.88 9.54 18.06
CA LEU A 344 -5.63 8.24 17.42
C LEU A 344 -5.59 7.06 18.42
N ALA A 345 -5.85 7.31 19.71
CA ALA A 345 -5.75 6.28 20.74
C ALA A 345 -6.70 5.09 20.49
N ALA A 346 -6.26 3.90 20.93
CA ALA A 346 -7.01 2.65 20.89
C ALA A 346 -7.49 2.21 19.48
N THR A 347 -6.92 2.78 18.42
CA THR A 347 -7.23 2.39 17.03
C THR A 347 -6.07 1.57 16.48
N HIS A 348 -6.36 0.33 16.10
CA HIS A 348 -5.39 -0.54 15.41
C HIS A 348 -5.26 -0.15 13.93
N LEU A 349 -4.19 -0.57 13.25
CA LEU A 349 -3.92 -0.22 11.84
C LEU A 349 -5.13 -0.47 10.92
N ALA A 350 -5.77 -1.64 10.98
CA ALA A 350 -6.94 -1.93 10.15
C ALA A 350 -8.16 -1.02 10.46
N GLY A 351 -8.32 -0.53 11.69
CA GLY A 351 -9.39 0.42 12.05
C GLY A 351 -9.08 1.81 11.53
N LEU A 352 -7.81 2.21 11.60
CA LEU A 352 -7.30 3.50 11.14
C LEU A 352 -7.51 3.67 9.64
N ALA A 353 -7.18 2.64 8.86
CA ALA A 353 -7.38 2.66 7.42
C ALA A 353 -8.85 2.84 7.02
N LYS A 354 -9.79 2.22 7.74
CA LYS A 354 -11.23 2.40 7.47
C LYS A 354 -11.67 3.85 7.66
N GLN A 355 -11.09 4.56 8.63
CA GLN A 355 -11.35 5.99 8.86
C GLN A 355 -10.75 6.87 7.76
N LEU A 356 -9.67 6.40 7.11
CA LEU A 356 -8.92 7.12 6.08
C LEU A 356 -9.38 6.85 4.64
N ASN A 357 -10.33 5.94 4.43
CA ASN A 357 -10.82 5.65 3.08
C ASN A 357 -11.33 6.93 2.40
N GLY A 358 -10.77 7.24 1.22
CA GLY A 358 -11.08 8.44 0.45
C GLY A 358 -10.26 9.68 0.80
N THR A 359 -9.31 9.62 1.74
CA THR A 359 -8.42 10.76 2.03
C THR A 359 -7.39 11.00 0.92
N SER A 360 -7.13 12.27 0.60
CA SER A 360 -6.21 12.68 -0.47
C SER A 360 -4.91 13.29 0.06
N LYS A 361 -3.82 13.09 -0.69
CA LYS A 361 -2.53 13.78 -0.52
C LYS A 361 -2.35 14.99 -1.44
N ASP A 362 -3.38 15.36 -2.21
CA ASP A 362 -3.36 16.58 -3.01
C ASP A 362 -3.49 17.82 -2.09
N TRP A 363 -2.38 18.55 -1.97
CA TRP A 363 -2.30 19.74 -1.13
C TRP A 363 -2.71 21.03 -1.85
N THR A 364 -3.10 20.97 -3.12
CA THR A 364 -3.49 22.15 -3.90
C THR A 364 -4.65 22.89 -3.24
N GLY A 365 -5.68 22.15 -2.83
CA GLY A 365 -6.83 22.71 -2.09
C GLY A 365 -6.42 23.30 -0.73
N LEU A 366 -5.46 22.69 -0.05
CA LEU A 366 -4.91 23.22 1.21
C LEU A 366 -4.21 24.55 0.99
N HIS A 367 -3.34 24.65 -0.01
CA HIS A 367 -2.60 25.89 -0.32
C HIS A 367 -3.56 27.03 -0.68
N ALA A 368 -4.59 26.74 -1.48
CA ALA A 368 -5.64 27.71 -1.80
C ALA A 368 -6.39 28.17 -0.54
N LEU A 369 -6.80 27.23 0.32
CA LEU A 369 -7.51 27.53 1.56
C LEU A 369 -6.68 28.41 2.50
N LEU A 370 -5.40 28.08 2.73
CA LEU A 370 -4.51 28.87 3.57
C LEU A 370 -4.33 30.30 3.06
N ASN A 371 -4.28 30.48 1.74
CA ASN A 371 -4.18 31.80 1.13
C ASN A 371 -5.48 32.60 1.29
N ALA A 372 -6.63 31.92 1.33
CA ALA A 372 -7.95 32.53 1.49
C ALA A 372 -8.27 32.95 2.94
N VAL A 373 -7.66 32.33 3.95
CA VAL A 373 -7.83 32.74 5.36
C VAL A 373 -7.34 34.18 5.52
N PRO A 374 -8.20 35.17 5.85
CA PRO A 374 -7.80 36.58 5.90
C PRO A 374 -6.93 36.89 7.13
N ALA A 375 -6.18 38.00 7.05
CA ALA A 375 -5.44 38.53 8.19
C ALA A 375 -6.38 38.84 9.36
N GLY A 376 -5.94 38.53 10.57
CA GLY A 376 -6.72 38.75 11.80
C GLY A 376 -7.72 37.64 12.10
N ARG A 377 -7.74 36.57 11.30
CA ARG A 377 -8.50 35.34 11.55
C ARG A 377 -7.57 34.14 11.68
N TRP A 378 -8.02 33.13 12.40
CA TRP A 378 -7.32 31.85 12.55
C TRP A 378 -8.28 30.67 12.42
N THR A 379 -7.76 29.48 12.16
CA THR A 379 -8.55 28.25 12.06
C THR A 379 -7.80 27.07 12.69
N THR A 380 -8.39 25.87 12.73
CA THR A 380 -7.76 24.69 13.30
C THR A 380 -7.25 23.71 12.24
N TYR A 381 -6.21 22.94 12.57
CA TYR A 381 -5.75 21.81 11.74
C TYR A 381 -6.90 20.84 11.41
N GLY A 382 -7.78 20.56 12.38
CA GLY A 382 -8.96 19.70 12.17
C GLY A 382 -9.96 20.28 11.17
N ASP A 383 -10.24 21.59 11.25
CA ASP A 383 -11.16 22.24 10.30
C ASP A 383 -10.55 22.29 8.88
N VAL A 384 -9.24 22.57 8.78
CA VAL A 384 -8.51 22.53 7.49
C VAL A 384 -8.56 21.12 6.90
N ALA A 385 -8.24 20.10 7.71
CA ALA A 385 -8.26 18.70 7.29
C ALA A 385 -9.65 18.27 6.76
N ALA A 386 -10.71 18.69 7.44
CA ALA A 386 -12.08 18.39 7.03
C ALA A 386 -12.51 19.07 5.70
N VAL A 387 -11.89 20.19 5.32
CA VAL A 387 -12.15 20.85 4.02
C VAL A 387 -11.41 20.15 2.89
N VAL A 388 -10.16 19.71 3.12
CA VAL A 388 -9.30 19.10 2.09
C VAL A 388 -9.38 17.58 2.05
N ASN A 389 -10.36 17.01 2.76
CA ASN A 389 -10.58 15.57 2.86
C ASN A 389 -9.31 14.81 3.30
N SER A 390 -8.75 15.23 4.44
CA SER A 390 -7.56 14.66 5.05
C SER A 390 -7.73 14.53 6.57
N HIS A 391 -6.66 14.17 7.28
CA HIS A 391 -6.62 14.12 8.74
C HIS A 391 -5.69 15.22 9.28
N ALA A 392 -5.91 15.68 10.52
CA ALA A 392 -5.19 16.82 11.11
C ALA A 392 -3.66 16.59 11.17
N VAL A 393 -3.24 15.38 11.54
CA VAL A 393 -1.82 14.99 11.64
C VAL A 393 -1.06 15.11 10.29
N PRO A 394 -1.54 14.54 9.15
CA PRO A 394 -0.97 14.80 7.83
C PRO A 394 -0.89 16.29 7.48
N VAL A 395 -1.95 17.06 7.77
CA VAL A 395 -1.97 18.50 7.55
C VAL A 395 -0.86 19.18 8.36
N GLY A 396 -0.74 18.89 9.65
CA GLY A 396 0.30 19.44 10.51
C GLY A 396 1.72 19.08 10.04
N THR A 397 1.95 17.82 9.68
CA THR A 397 3.24 17.35 9.14
C THR A 397 3.60 18.05 7.83
N HIS A 398 2.62 18.21 6.93
CA HIS A 398 2.79 18.96 5.69
C HIS A 398 3.13 20.41 5.99
N LEU A 399 2.37 21.11 6.84
CA LEU A 399 2.64 22.51 7.21
C LEU A 399 4.03 22.71 7.83
N ALA A 400 4.52 21.74 8.60
CA ALA A 400 5.85 21.80 9.23
C ALA A 400 7.01 21.57 8.23
N THR A 401 6.77 20.92 7.10
CA THR A 401 7.81 20.55 6.11
C THR A 401 7.69 21.30 4.79
N CYS A 402 6.52 21.86 4.49
CA CYS A 402 6.18 22.56 3.28
C CYS A 402 6.81 23.96 3.25
N GLY A 403 7.88 24.12 2.47
CA GLY A 403 8.60 25.39 2.25
C GLY A 403 7.77 26.55 1.67
N GLN A 404 6.59 26.26 1.11
CA GLN A 404 5.81 27.20 0.29
C GLN A 404 4.39 27.43 0.82
N CYS A 405 4.05 26.90 1.99
CA CYS A 405 2.69 27.00 2.51
C CYS A 405 2.38 28.45 2.95
N PRO A 406 1.45 29.15 2.28
CA PRO A 406 1.15 30.54 2.62
C PRO A 406 0.46 30.61 3.97
N ASN A 407 0.71 31.67 4.75
CA ASN A 407 -0.03 32.00 5.98
C ASN A 407 -0.22 30.83 6.98
N ALA A 408 0.69 29.85 7.02
CA ALA A 408 0.55 28.65 7.84
C ALA A 408 0.41 28.95 9.35
N TRP A 409 0.90 30.11 9.81
CA TRP A 409 0.74 30.57 11.20
C TRP A 409 -0.71 30.82 11.62
N ARG A 410 -1.65 30.92 10.67
CA ARG A 410 -3.10 31.08 10.95
C ARG A 410 -3.80 29.76 11.28
N VAL A 411 -3.09 28.63 11.27
CA VAL A 411 -3.61 27.32 11.67
C VAL A 411 -3.10 26.98 13.07
N LEU A 412 -4.01 26.86 14.02
CA LEU A 412 -3.76 26.56 15.43
C LEU A 412 -4.35 25.19 15.80
N ASN A 413 -4.04 24.68 16.99
CA ASN A 413 -4.70 23.48 17.49
C ASN A 413 -6.14 23.77 17.95
N ALA A 414 -6.90 22.72 18.29
CA ALA A 414 -8.30 22.85 18.68
C ALA A 414 -8.52 23.75 19.92
N ALA A 415 -7.51 23.89 20.78
CA ALA A 415 -7.52 24.77 21.95
C ALA A 415 -7.14 26.23 21.62
N GLY A 416 -6.91 26.58 20.36
CA GLY A 416 -6.51 27.92 19.93
C GLY A 416 -5.05 28.26 20.28
N ARG A 417 -4.19 27.26 20.42
CA ARG A 417 -2.76 27.45 20.72
C ARG A 417 -1.90 27.13 19.49
N VAL A 418 -0.74 27.78 19.42
CA VAL A 418 0.28 27.45 18.42
C VAL A 418 0.82 26.05 18.72
N SER A 419 0.83 25.18 17.70
CA SER A 419 1.38 23.82 17.85
C SER A 419 2.89 23.88 18.13
N PRO A 420 3.41 23.10 19.10
CA PRO A 420 4.85 22.95 19.32
C PRO A 420 5.60 22.39 18.09
N GLY A 421 4.90 21.65 17.24
CA GLY A 421 5.42 21.08 16.00
C GLY A 421 5.54 22.09 14.86
N PHE A 422 5.00 23.31 15.01
CA PHE A 422 5.09 24.33 13.96
C PHE A 422 6.55 24.65 13.63
N ARG A 423 6.86 24.75 12.33
CA ARG A 423 8.17 25.14 11.80
C ARG A 423 7.97 26.24 10.77
N ARG A 424 8.76 27.33 10.88
CA ARG A 424 8.82 28.34 9.83
C ARG A 424 9.69 27.84 8.68
N THR A 425 9.33 28.25 7.49
CA THR A 425 10.08 28.00 6.25
C THR A 425 11.24 28.97 6.07
N ASP A 426 11.14 30.19 6.64
CA ASP A 426 12.22 31.18 6.66
C ASP A 426 13.01 31.11 7.98
N PRO A 427 14.25 30.60 7.97
CA PRO A 427 15.08 30.47 9.16
C PRO A 427 15.61 31.81 9.70
N THR A 428 15.45 32.91 8.96
CA THR A 428 15.94 34.24 9.37
C THR A 428 14.93 35.00 10.25
N ARG A 429 13.68 34.55 10.29
CA ARG A 429 12.62 35.15 11.11
C ARG A 429 12.60 34.57 12.52
N THR A 430 12.63 35.44 13.52
CA THR A 430 12.69 35.07 14.94
C THR A 430 11.37 35.28 15.69
N ASP A 431 10.38 35.91 15.07
CA ASP A 431 9.06 36.12 15.65
C ASP A 431 8.29 34.78 15.74
N SER A 432 7.45 34.61 16.75
CA SER A 432 6.60 33.41 16.88
C SER A 432 5.33 33.53 16.03
N PRO A 433 4.63 32.42 15.70
CA PRO A 433 3.32 32.48 15.05
C PRO A 433 2.29 33.32 15.81
N ALA A 434 2.35 33.30 17.14
CA ALA A 434 1.50 34.12 18.00
C ALA A 434 1.81 35.62 17.84
N ASP A 435 3.08 35.99 17.70
CA ASP A 435 3.47 37.38 17.47
C ASP A 435 2.93 37.90 16.13
N VAL A 436 3.03 37.08 15.07
CA VAL A 436 2.48 37.45 13.75
C VAL A 436 0.97 37.62 13.84
N LEU A 437 0.26 36.65 14.42
CA LEU A 437 -1.19 36.73 14.60
C LEU A 437 -1.61 37.95 15.45
N ALA A 438 -0.83 38.31 16.47
CA ALA A 438 -1.05 39.51 17.25
C ALA A 438 -0.89 40.79 16.42
N THR A 439 0.12 40.86 15.54
CA THR A 439 0.25 42.00 14.60
C THR A 439 -0.88 42.07 13.59
N GLU A 440 -1.51 40.93 13.26
CA GLU A 440 -2.70 40.87 12.42
C GLU A 440 -4.00 41.20 13.18
N GLY A 441 -3.94 41.41 14.50
CA GLY A 441 -5.08 41.82 15.33
C GLY A 441 -5.74 40.71 16.13
N VAL A 442 -5.19 39.48 16.14
CA VAL A 442 -5.69 38.38 16.98
C VAL A 442 -5.20 38.57 18.41
N ARG A 443 -6.13 38.65 19.37
CA ARG A 443 -5.79 38.72 20.80
C ARG A 443 -5.47 37.34 21.36
N PHE A 444 -4.50 37.27 22.26
CA PHE A 444 -4.15 36.06 22.99
C PHE A 444 -4.30 36.28 24.50
N GLU A 445 -4.98 35.37 25.18
CA GLU A 445 -5.09 35.34 26.65
C GLU A 445 -4.52 34.02 27.16
N GLY A 446 -3.49 34.07 28.01
CA GLY A 446 -2.83 32.85 28.51
C GLY A 446 -2.27 31.94 27.41
N GLY A 447 -1.87 32.51 26.27
CA GLY A 447 -1.38 31.78 25.10
C GLY A 447 -2.48 31.16 24.22
N VAL A 448 -3.75 31.45 24.49
CA VAL A 448 -4.91 30.99 23.71
C VAL A 448 -5.46 32.14 22.87
N ALA A 449 -5.63 31.91 21.56
CA ALA A 449 -6.22 32.87 20.65
C ALA A 449 -7.71 33.09 20.95
N ALA A 450 -8.14 34.34 20.84
CA ALA A 450 -9.52 34.76 21.01
C ALA A 450 -10.47 34.02 20.06
N GLN A 451 -11.54 33.43 20.59
CA GLN A 451 -12.43 32.54 19.83
C GLN A 451 -13.28 33.31 18.79
N GLU A 452 -13.55 34.59 19.03
CA GLU A 452 -14.24 35.46 18.07
C GLU A 452 -13.46 35.66 16.76
N ALA A 453 -12.13 35.47 16.79
CA ALA A 453 -11.28 35.52 15.61
C ALA A 453 -11.21 34.17 14.86
N ARG A 454 -11.75 33.09 15.44
CA ARG A 454 -11.74 31.76 14.81
C ARG A 454 -12.67 31.71 13.61
N LEU A 455 -12.24 31.07 12.53
CA LEU A 455 -13.09 30.62 11.43
C LEU A 455 -13.59 29.21 11.73
N THR A 456 -14.89 29.02 11.65
CA THR A 456 -15.54 27.72 11.77
C THR A 456 -15.38 26.90 10.50
N LEU A 457 -15.53 25.57 10.59
CA LEU A 457 -15.57 24.68 9.43
C LEU A 457 -16.58 25.13 8.36
N HIS A 458 -17.73 25.66 8.78
CA HIS A 458 -18.75 26.15 7.85
C HIS A 458 -18.25 27.36 7.05
N GLU A 459 -17.62 28.33 7.71
CA GLU A 459 -17.02 29.50 7.05
C GLU A 459 -15.89 29.09 6.09
N LEU A 460 -15.02 28.15 6.50
CA LEU A 460 -13.94 27.65 5.64
C LEU A 460 -14.45 26.93 4.39
N ARG A 461 -15.50 26.11 4.51
CA ARG A 461 -16.13 25.45 3.35
C ARG A 461 -16.71 26.47 2.37
N GLY A 462 -17.29 27.55 2.89
CA GLY A 462 -17.77 28.66 2.06
C GLY A 462 -16.66 29.37 1.28
N MET A 463 -15.43 29.40 1.82
CA MET A 463 -14.27 30.00 1.14
C MET A 463 -13.64 29.06 0.10
N ALA A 464 -13.70 27.74 0.33
CA ALA A 464 -13.10 26.75 -0.56
C ALA A 464 -13.95 26.42 -1.81
N GLY A 465 -15.26 26.68 -1.76
CA GLY A 465 -16.21 26.40 -2.85
C GLY A 465 -16.52 27.59 -3.77
N GLY A 466 -15.68 28.64 -3.76
CA GLY A 466 -15.86 29.89 -4.51
C GLY A 466 -15.02 29.97 -5.78
#